data_AF-A0A7X7TBD4-F1
#
_entry.id   AF-A0A7X7TBD4-F1
#
_cell.length_a   1.000
_cell.length_b   1.000
_cell.length_c   1.000
_cell.angle_alpha   90.00
_cell.angle_beta   90.00
_cell.angle_gamma   90.00
#
_symmetry.space_group_name_H-M   'P 1'
#
loop_
_entity.id
_entity.type
_entity.pdbx_description
1 polymer ?
#
loop_
_entity_poly.entity_id
_entity_poly.type
_entity_poly.pdbx_seq_one_letter_code
_entity_poly.pdbx_strand_id
1 'polypeptide(L)'
;MKWRDRLIVLASAILGCGLLGLAGTRLAPLTQSRQEMGLVATTPLENAPPSLAFATVAMGAFRGLVVDVLWMRADHLKEKGLFFDAKQLAEWITTLQPRFAAVWDFHAWNMAYNISVAVPNTQWEERWRWVRNGYELLRDKAIPLNPKS
;
A
#
# COMPACT_ATOMS: atom_id res chain seq x y z
N MET A 1 -33.95 -33.81 16.31
CA MET A 1 -32.62 -33.13 16.23
C MET A 1 -32.55 -32.14 15.05
N LYS A 2 -32.70 -32.57 13.79
CA LYS A 2 -32.52 -31.70 12.59
C LYS A 2 -33.32 -30.38 12.55
N TRP A 3 -34.50 -30.31 13.17
CA TRP A 3 -35.34 -29.09 13.18
C TRP A 3 -34.81 -28.00 14.11
N ARG A 4 -34.33 -28.37 15.29
CA ARG A 4 -33.73 -27.42 16.24
C ARG A 4 -32.47 -26.80 15.65
N ASP A 5 -31.64 -27.62 15.01
CA ASP A 5 -30.38 -27.19 14.41
C ASP A 5 -30.64 -26.20 13.25
N ARG A 6 -31.66 -26.45 12.41
CA ARG A 6 -32.08 -25.52 11.35
C ARG A 6 -32.58 -24.19 11.88
N LEU A 7 -33.36 -24.19 12.96
CA LEU A 7 -33.84 -22.97 13.61
C LEU A 7 -32.69 -22.15 14.21
N ILE A 8 -31.71 -22.81 14.83
CA ILE A 8 -30.52 -22.15 15.37
C ILE A 8 -29.71 -21.50 14.25
N VAL A 9 -29.50 -22.19 13.12
CA VAL A 9 -28.79 -21.63 11.95
C VAL A 9 -29.53 -20.42 11.39
N LEU A 10 -30.85 -20.50 11.21
CA LEU A 10 -31.68 -19.38 10.72
C LEU A 10 -31.62 -18.19 11.67
N ALA A 11 -31.80 -18.41 12.98
CA ALA A 11 -31.71 -17.35 13.97
C ALA A 11 -30.32 -16.69 13.99
N SER A 12 -29.26 -17.49 13.89
CA SER A 12 -27.88 -16.99 13.83
C SER A 12 -27.62 -16.17 12.56
N ALA A 13 -28.13 -16.62 11.41
CA ALA A 13 -28.02 -15.91 10.15
C ALA A 13 -28.77 -14.56 10.19
N ILE A 14 -30.00 -14.55 10.70
CA ILE A 14 -30.80 -13.32 10.86
C ILE A 14 -30.09 -12.35 11.81
N LEU A 15 -29.59 -12.84 12.95
CA LEU A 15 -28.83 -12.04 13.89
C LEU A 15 -27.56 -11.47 13.24
N GLY A 16 -26.82 -12.29 12.49
CA GLY A 16 -25.64 -11.87 11.73
C GLY A 16 -25.96 -10.77 10.72
N CYS A 17 -27.00 -10.93 9.91
CA CYS A 17 -27.47 -9.90 8.97
C CYS A 17 -27.90 -8.62 9.69
N GLY A 18 -28.59 -8.73 10.83
CA GLY A 18 -28.99 -7.59 11.65
C GLY A 18 -27.79 -6.82 12.19
N LEU A 19 -26.78 -7.53 12.73
CA LEU A 19 -25.54 -6.93 13.22
C LEU A 19 -24.75 -6.24 12.08
N LEU A 20 -24.67 -6.86 10.90
CA LEU A 20 -24.01 -6.25 9.73
C LEU A 20 -24.74 -4.99 9.25
N GLY A 21 -26.08 -5.02 9.23
CA GLY A 21 -26.90 -3.85 8.88
C GLY A 21 -26.67 -2.69 9.85
N LEU A 22 -26.70 -2.96 11.16
CA LEU A 22 -26.42 -1.97 12.21
C LEU A 22 -24.99 -1.43 12.10
N ALA A 23 -24.00 -2.27 11.84
CA ALA A 23 -22.62 -1.85 11.59
C ALA A 23 -22.52 -0.93 10.36
N GLY A 24 -23.27 -1.25 9.29
CA GLY A 24 -23.34 -0.42 8.09
C GLY A 24 -23.79 1.01 8.35
N THR A 25 -24.78 1.21 9.23
CA THR A 25 -25.24 2.57 9.61
C THR A 25 -24.16 3.41 10.31
N ARG A 26 -23.15 2.78 10.92
CA ARG A 26 -22.04 3.48 11.59
C ARG A 26 -20.92 3.90 10.64
N LEU A 27 -20.87 3.36 9.41
CA LEU A 27 -19.79 3.63 8.46
C LEU A 27 -19.75 5.10 8.01
N ALA A 28 -20.90 5.70 7.71
CA ALA A 28 -20.93 7.08 7.22
C ALA A 28 -20.45 8.10 8.28
N PRO A 29 -20.95 8.08 9.53
CA PRO A 29 -20.42 8.93 10.61
C PRO A 29 -18.93 8.71 10.86
N LEU A 30 -18.47 7.45 10.90
CA LEU A 30 -17.04 7.14 11.10
C LEU A 30 -16.18 7.68 9.95
N THR A 31 -16.66 7.59 8.71
CA THR A 31 -15.96 8.11 7.54
C THR A 31 -15.85 9.63 7.61
N GLN A 32 -16.93 10.31 7.99
CA GLN A 32 -16.94 11.75 8.18
C GLN A 32 -15.96 12.18 9.29
N SER A 33 -16.03 11.57 10.48
CA SER A 33 -15.11 11.90 11.57
C SER A 33 -13.65 11.66 11.20
N ARG A 34 -13.36 10.62 10.40
CA ARG A 34 -12.00 10.39 9.87
C ARG A 34 -11.56 11.50 8.92
N GLN A 35 -12.45 12.07 8.12
CA GLN A 35 -12.13 13.20 7.25
C GLN A 35 -11.87 14.46 8.07
N GLU A 36 -12.73 14.77 9.05
CA GLU A 36 -12.60 15.92 9.94
C GLU A 36 -11.29 15.87 10.75
N MET A 37 -10.89 14.69 11.21
CA MET A 37 -9.63 14.47 11.92
C MET A 37 -8.39 14.39 11.00
N GLY A 38 -8.55 14.52 9.68
CA GLY A 38 -7.44 14.37 8.73
C GLY A 38 -6.83 12.96 8.70
N LEU A 39 -7.59 11.93 9.09
CA LEU A 39 -7.15 10.53 9.10
C LEU A 39 -7.30 9.84 7.73
N VAL A 40 -7.91 10.52 6.77
CA VAL A 40 -8.01 10.04 5.38
C VAL A 40 -6.86 10.63 4.59
N ALA A 41 -5.88 9.79 4.25
CA ALA A 41 -4.87 10.14 3.25
C ALA A 41 -5.54 10.07 1.87
N THR A 42 -6.08 11.19 1.39
CA THR A 42 -6.66 11.29 0.05
C THR A 42 -5.54 11.41 -0.97
N THR A 43 -5.03 10.28 -1.45
CA THR A 43 -4.36 10.24 -2.75
C THR A 43 -5.34 9.60 -3.73
N PRO A 44 -5.99 10.38 -4.60
CA PRO A 44 -6.61 9.81 -5.80
C PRO A 44 -5.52 9.05 -6.53
N LEU A 45 -5.78 7.79 -6.85
CA LEU A 45 -4.91 6.94 -7.67
C LEU A 45 -5.00 7.40 -9.14
N GLU A 46 -4.73 8.67 -9.39
CA GLU A 46 -4.98 9.35 -10.67
C GLU A 46 -4.17 8.71 -11.81
N ASN A 47 -3.04 8.07 -11.47
CA ASN A 47 -2.14 7.39 -12.41
C ASN A 47 -1.84 5.93 -12.04
N ALA A 48 -2.57 5.31 -11.11
CA ALA A 48 -2.32 3.91 -10.81
C ALA A 48 -3.00 3.00 -11.85
N PRO A 49 -2.39 1.86 -12.22
CA PRO A 49 -3.06 0.88 -13.07
C PRO A 49 -4.45 0.55 -12.50
N PRO A 50 -5.48 0.35 -13.35
CA PRO A 50 -6.84 0.03 -12.88
C PRO A 50 -6.90 -1.15 -11.90
N SER A 51 -5.98 -2.11 -12.02
CA SER A 51 -5.81 -3.23 -11.09
C SER A 51 -5.37 -2.80 -9.68
N LEU A 52 -4.54 -1.75 -9.56
CA LEU A 52 -4.08 -1.19 -8.30
C LEU A 52 -5.15 -0.31 -7.63
N ALA A 53 -5.90 0.44 -8.45
CA ALA A 53 -7.09 1.15 -8.00
C ALA A 53 -8.13 0.18 -7.43
N PHE A 54 -8.36 -0.94 -8.11
CA PHE A 54 -9.21 -2.01 -7.62
C PHE A 54 -8.70 -2.64 -6.32
N ALA A 55 -7.39 -2.91 -6.21
CA ALA A 55 -6.80 -3.45 -4.99
C ALA A 55 -6.89 -2.51 -3.77
N THR A 56 -6.90 -1.20 -4.01
CA THR A 56 -6.99 -0.20 -2.94
C THR A 56 -8.44 0.09 -2.55
N VAL A 57 -9.35 0.12 -3.51
CA VAL A 57 -10.75 0.55 -3.33
C VAL A 57 -11.68 -0.63 -3.02
N ALA A 58 -11.51 -1.78 -3.70
CA ALA A 58 -12.43 -2.92 -3.56
C ALA A 58 -12.00 -3.91 -2.47
N MET A 59 -10.72 -3.95 -2.12
CA MET A 59 -10.16 -5.06 -1.35
C MET A 59 -9.91 -4.77 0.13
N GLY A 60 -10.02 -3.52 0.60
CA GLY A 60 -9.94 -3.19 2.03
C GLY A 60 -8.74 -3.83 2.73
N ALA A 61 -8.99 -4.81 3.62
CA ALA A 61 -7.96 -5.55 4.34
C ALA A 61 -7.02 -6.38 3.44
N PHE A 62 -7.46 -6.81 2.26
CA PHE A 62 -6.65 -7.58 1.31
C PHE A 62 -5.53 -6.75 0.64
N ARG A 63 -5.51 -5.42 0.83
CA ARG A 63 -4.40 -4.55 0.39
C ARG A 63 -3.05 -5.04 0.90
N GLY A 64 -2.99 -5.57 2.13
CA GLY A 64 -1.77 -6.12 2.70
C GLY A 64 -1.20 -7.29 1.90
N LEU A 65 -2.05 -8.25 1.51
CA LEU A 65 -1.60 -9.42 0.73
C LEU A 65 -1.07 -9.03 -0.65
N VAL A 66 -1.68 -8.03 -1.29
CA VAL A 66 -1.20 -7.51 -2.58
C VAL A 66 0.19 -6.90 -2.42
N VAL A 67 0.37 -6.10 -1.38
CA VAL A 67 1.66 -5.50 -1.04
C VAL A 67 2.72 -6.58 -0.82
N ASP A 68 2.43 -7.64 -0.07
CA ASP A 68 3.38 -8.73 0.19
C ASP A 68 3.83 -9.40 -1.12
N VAL A 69 2.90 -9.62 -2.05
CA VAL A 69 3.21 -10.17 -3.39
C VAL A 69 4.09 -9.20 -4.18
N LEU A 70 3.80 -7.90 -4.13
CA LEU A 70 4.61 -6.88 -4.78
C LEU A 70 6.03 -6.84 -4.21
N TRP A 71 6.20 -6.98 -2.90
CA TRP A 71 7.50 -7.06 -2.24
C TRP A 71 8.32 -8.24 -2.74
N MET A 72 7.75 -9.45 -2.72
CA MET A 72 8.41 -10.66 -3.23
C MET A 72 8.86 -10.48 -4.69
N ARG A 73 8.00 -9.88 -5.52
CA ARG A 73 8.31 -9.64 -6.93
C ARG A 73 9.38 -8.55 -7.12
N ALA A 74 9.32 -7.47 -6.37
CA ALA A 74 10.31 -6.39 -6.43
C ALA A 74 11.70 -6.89 -6.04
N ASP A 75 11.77 -7.73 -5.00
CA ASP A 75 13.02 -8.34 -4.54
C ASP A 75 13.61 -9.28 -5.59
N HIS A 76 12.79 -10.17 -6.17
CA HIS A 76 13.21 -11.06 -7.27
C HIS A 76 13.72 -10.30 -8.51
N LEU A 77 13.07 -9.19 -8.87
CA LEU A 77 13.53 -8.35 -9.99
C LEU A 77 14.86 -7.66 -9.67
N LYS A 78 15.03 -7.19 -8.43
CA LYS A 78 16.29 -6.59 -7.95
C LYS A 78 17.43 -7.61 -8.00
N GLU A 79 17.21 -8.85 -7.55
CA GLU A 79 18.22 -9.92 -7.64
C GLU A 79 18.63 -10.24 -9.07
N LYS A 80 17.71 -10.11 -10.03
CA LYS A 80 17.99 -10.26 -11.47
C LYS A 80 18.67 -9.05 -12.12
N GLY A 81 18.94 -7.98 -11.37
CA GLY A 81 19.47 -6.72 -11.90
C GLY A 81 18.46 -5.88 -12.68
N LEU A 82 17.16 -6.23 -12.65
CA LEU A 82 16.08 -5.48 -13.28
C LEU A 82 15.62 -4.32 -12.39
N PHE A 83 16.54 -3.39 -12.11
CA PHE A 83 16.34 -2.34 -11.11
C PHE A 83 15.21 -1.36 -11.46
N PHE A 84 15.02 -1.05 -12.75
CA PHE A 84 13.94 -0.16 -13.19
C PHE A 84 12.56 -0.78 -12.92
N ASP A 85 12.39 -2.07 -13.19
CA ASP A 85 11.13 -2.77 -12.90
C ASP A 85 10.90 -2.92 -11.40
N ALA A 86 11.96 -3.21 -10.64
CA ALA A 86 11.89 -3.23 -9.18
C ALA A 86 11.47 -1.86 -8.60
N LYS A 87 11.97 -0.75 -9.16
CA LYS A 87 11.56 0.62 -8.79
C LYS A 87 10.08 0.87 -9.07
N GLN A 88 9.55 0.43 -10.22
CA GLN A 88 8.13 0.59 -10.54
C GLN A 88 7.24 -0.12 -9.50
N LEU A 89 7.62 -1.33 -9.08
CA LEU A 89 6.89 -2.03 -8.02
C LEU A 89 7.03 -1.33 -6.66
N ALA A 90 8.20 -0.79 -6.34
CA ALA A 90 8.41 0.02 -5.14
C ALA A 90 7.48 1.25 -5.09
N GLU A 91 7.27 1.93 -6.22
CA GLU A 91 6.32 3.05 -6.30
C GLU A 91 4.88 2.61 -6.04
N TRP A 92 4.49 1.42 -6.53
CA TRP A 92 3.18 0.84 -6.22
C TRP A 92 3.05 0.47 -4.75
N ILE A 93 4.08 -0.15 -4.16
CA ILE A 93 4.11 -0.49 -2.74
C ILE A 93 3.95 0.77 -1.87
N THR A 94 4.72 1.82 -2.13
CA THR A 94 4.63 3.08 -1.38
C THR A 94 3.25 3.75 -1.55
N THR A 95 2.68 3.68 -2.74
CA THR A 95 1.33 4.21 -3.03
C THR A 95 0.25 3.39 -2.30
N LEU A 96 0.45 2.07 -2.21
CA LEU A 96 -0.39 1.16 -1.46
C LEU A 96 -0.10 1.19 0.03
N GLN A 97 0.88 1.92 0.55
CA GLN A 97 1.16 2.02 1.99
C GLN A 97 1.57 3.44 2.38
N PRO A 98 0.74 4.47 2.08
CA PRO A 98 1.19 5.85 2.14
C PRO A 98 1.52 6.33 3.55
N ARG A 99 0.92 5.71 4.59
CA ARG A 99 1.09 6.09 6.00
C ARG A 99 2.17 5.29 6.74
N PHE A 100 2.89 4.41 6.05
CA PHE A 100 3.88 3.56 6.70
C PHE A 100 5.29 4.04 6.34
N ALA A 101 5.83 4.95 7.15
CA ALA A 101 7.11 5.62 6.91
C ALA A 101 8.26 4.65 6.59
N ALA A 102 8.34 3.53 7.33
CA ALA A 102 9.36 2.50 7.12
C ALA A 102 9.42 1.95 5.68
N VAL A 103 8.30 1.90 4.96
CA VAL A 103 8.26 1.45 3.56
C VAL A 103 8.93 2.47 2.64
N TRP A 104 8.69 3.75 2.89
CA TRP A 104 9.34 4.84 2.15
C TRP A 104 10.84 4.86 2.44
N ASP A 105 11.23 4.76 3.71
CA ASP A 105 12.62 4.74 4.13
C ASP A 105 13.38 3.58 3.49
N PHE A 106 12.79 2.38 3.52
CA PHE A 106 13.39 1.22 2.89
C PHE A 106 13.61 1.43 1.40
N HIS A 107 12.57 1.84 0.65
CA HIS A 107 12.71 1.95 -0.80
C HIS A 107 13.63 3.10 -1.21
N ALA A 108 13.63 4.20 -0.47
CA ALA A 108 14.55 5.30 -0.68
C ALA A 108 16.00 4.88 -0.43
N TRP A 109 16.25 4.21 0.70
CA TRP A 109 17.57 3.68 1.04
C TRP A 109 18.03 2.63 0.03
N ASN A 110 17.15 1.70 -0.36
CA ASN A 110 17.46 0.66 -1.32
C ASN A 110 17.83 1.24 -2.70
N MET A 111 17.15 2.30 -3.15
CA MET A 111 17.55 3.01 -4.38
C MET A 111 18.87 3.76 -4.20
N ALA A 112 19.00 4.54 -3.13
CA ALA A 112 20.14 5.43 -2.94
C ALA A 112 21.44 4.73 -2.58
N TYR A 113 21.38 3.56 -1.94
CA TYR A 113 22.56 2.83 -1.45
C TYR A 113 22.73 1.46 -2.12
N ASN A 114 21.70 0.61 -2.16
CA ASN A 114 21.89 -0.76 -2.67
C ASN A 114 21.98 -0.78 -4.20
N ILE A 115 21.00 -0.17 -4.88
CA ILE A 115 20.95 -0.16 -6.35
C ILE A 115 22.04 0.74 -6.92
N SER A 116 22.26 1.93 -6.34
CA SER A 116 23.28 2.86 -6.82
C SER A 116 24.69 2.25 -6.80
N VAL A 117 25.03 1.42 -5.80
CA VAL A 117 26.34 0.76 -5.70
C VAL A 117 26.47 -0.42 -6.67
N ALA A 118 25.36 -1.06 -7.04
CA ALA A 118 25.35 -2.16 -8.02
C ALA A 118 25.67 -1.70 -9.45
N VAL A 119 25.39 -0.43 -9.79
CA VAL A 119 25.78 0.17 -11.08
C VAL A 119 27.30 0.35 -11.10
N PRO A 120 28.05 0.12 -12.19
CA PRO A 120 29.50 0.32 -12.24
C PRO A 120 29.97 1.75 -11.96
N ASN A 121 31.16 1.91 -11.35
CA ASN A 121 31.78 3.22 -11.08
C ASN A 121 31.98 4.07 -12.34
N THR A 122 32.18 3.43 -13.50
CA THR A 122 32.34 4.09 -14.80
C THR A 122 31.07 4.78 -15.29
N GLN A 123 29.91 4.45 -14.71
CA GLN A 123 28.59 5.02 -15.03
C GLN A 123 28.08 5.89 -13.87
N TRP A 124 28.89 6.86 -13.46
CA TRP A 124 28.63 7.68 -12.27
C TRP A 124 27.35 8.52 -12.39
N GLU A 125 26.97 8.93 -13.60
CA GLU A 125 25.72 9.66 -13.86
C GLU A 125 24.50 8.80 -13.52
N GLU A 126 24.52 7.52 -13.90
CA GLU A 126 23.43 6.59 -13.60
C GLU A 126 23.35 6.30 -12.10
N ARG A 127 24.50 6.12 -11.44
CA ARG A 127 24.56 6.01 -9.97
C ARG A 127 23.89 7.19 -9.29
N TRP A 128 24.22 8.40 -9.75
CA TRP A 128 23.63 9.62 -9.21
C TRP A 128 22.13 9.70 -9.45
N ARG A 129 21.62 9.20 -10.58
CA ARG A 129 20.17 9.10 -10.83
C ARG A 129 19.49 8.21 -9.79
N TRP A 130 20.11 7.11 -9.36
CA TRP A 130 19.56 6.25 -8.31
C TRP A 130 19.57 6.89 -6.92
N VAL A 131 20.66 7.58 -6.57
CA VAL A 131 20.72 8.43 -5.36
C VAL A 131 19.62 9.47 -5.38
N ARG A 132 19.44 10.13 -6.53
CA ARG A 132 18.36 11.09 -6.76
C ARG A 132 16.98 10.50 -6.57
N ASN A 133 16.69 9.37 -7.22
CA ASN A 133 15.42 8.66 -7.08
C ASN A 133 15.10 8.36 -5.60
N GLY A 134 16.11 8.00 -4.80
CA GLY A 134 15.95 7.75 -3.37
C GLY A 134 15.58 8.99 -2.57
N TYR A 135 16.34 10.09 -2.66
CA TYR A 135 16.02 11.28 -1.88
C TYR A 135 14.75 11.99 -2.38
N GLU A 136 14.45 11.95 -3.68
CA GLU A 136 13.21 12.52 -4.24
C GLU A 136 11.99 11.72 -3.81
N LEU A 137 12.11 10.39 -3.69
CA LEU A 137 11.05 9.56 -3.11
C LEU A 137 10.67 10.04 -1.70
N LEU A 138 11.67 10.35 -0.86
CA LEU A 138 11.41 10.85 0.49
C LEU A 138 10.91 12.30 0.49
N ARG A 139 11.68 13.20 -0.12
CA ARG A 139 11.43 14.65 -0.11
C ARG A 139 10.09 14.99 -0.75
N ASP A 140 9.81 14.42 -1.92
CA ASP A 140 8.69 14.85 -2.75
C ASP A 140 7.42 14.03 -2.51
N LYS A 141 7.54 12.81 -1.97
CA LYS A 141 6.38 11.92 -1.75
C LYS A 141 6.20 11.52 -0.29
N ALA A 142 7.23 10.97 0.37
CA ALA A 142 7.08 10.42 1.71
C ALA A 142 6.79 11.48 2.77
N ILE A 143 7.59 12.57 2.82
CA ILE A 143 7.48 13.64 3.83
C ILE A 143 6.12 14.36 3.73
N PRO A 144 5.62 14.76 2.54
CA PRO A 144 4.27 15.33 2.42
C PRO A 144 3.16 14.43 2.97
N LEU A 145 3.30 13.09 2.83
CA LEU A 145 2.32 12.12 3.32
C LEU A 145 2.53 11.73 4.80
N ASN A 146 3.74 11.89 5.33
CA ASN A 146 4.15 11.48 6.68
C ASN A 146 4.96 12.58 7.40
N PRO A 147 4.39 13.79 7.60
CA PRO A 147 5.15 14.94 8.09
C PRO A 147 5.57 14.87 9.58
N LYS A 148 5.16 13.82 10.31
CA LYS A 148 5.37 13.66 11.76
C LYS A 148 5.99 12.31 12.13
N SER A 149 6.47 11.55 11.14
CA SER A 149 7.07 10.23 11.34
C SER A 149 8.58 10.30 11.43
#